data_AF-A0A081CGC2-F1
#
_entry.id   AF-A0A081CGC2-F1
#
_cell.length_a   1.000
_cell.length_b   1.000
_cell.length_c   1.000
_cell.angle_alpha   90.00
_cell.angle_beta   90.00
_cell.angle_gamma   90.00
#
_symmetry.space_group_name_H-M   'P 1'
#
loop_
_entity.id
_entity.type
_entity.pdbx_description
1 polymer ?
#
loop_
_entity_poly.entity_id
_entity_poly.type
_entity_poly.pdbx_seq_one_letter_code
_entity_poly.pdbx_strand_id
1 'polypeptide(L)'
;MKFATATLAVLAAAGTVSADNWLDQLGNSFKNKGQEIAACAKASSQLSCNAKYDIPASSSANCCFNGALVDGGKQSGLILSTSFWTTTAADPANNGPKDSTTIHGFAVSGIPEYTGAQIVDVMAKYDPALKAYYDKYFKDLNGDAPSFLEHEYNKHGTCYTTMRPSCQPKLPWISQADFAVLNYFRQIAHKFAELPTYDILKAAGIVPDANKTYQLADVQAALKEAHGATPFVGCNKKGEMNEFWYFNFVQGSVNFGRYEPTESTTKSTCPATLKYLPKP
;
A
#
# COMPACT_ATOMS: atom_id res chain seq x y z
N MET A 1 -37.50 -13.22 -15.20
CA MET A 1 -36.72 -12.85 -14.00
C MET A 1 -37.70 -12.36 -12.95
N LYS A 2 -37.99 -13.18 -11.93
CA LYS A 2 -38.94 -12.85 -10.86
C LYS A 2 -38.15 -12.45 -9.62
N PHE A 3 -38.38 -11.23 -9.12
CA PHE A 3 -37.89 -10.77 -7.83
C PHE A 3 -38.61 -11.57 -6.74
N ALA A 4 -37.87 -12.32 -5.93
CA ALA A 4 -38.39 -12.94 -4.73
C ALA A 4 -38.41 -11.90 -3.61
N THR A 5 -39.61 -11.46 -3.24
CA THR A 5 -39.87 -10.68 -2.03
C THR A 5 -39.58 -11.56 -0.82
N ALA A 6 -38.56 -11.18 -0.03
CA ALA A 6 -38.29 -11.81 1.25
C ALA A 6 -39.33 -11.33 2.27
N THR A 7 -40.30 -12.18 2.58
CA THR A 7 -41.26 -11.95 3.66
C THR A 7 -40.58 -12.21 5.00
N LEU A 8 -40.44 -11.17 5.84
CA LEU A 8 -39.97 -11.30 7.21
C LEU A 8 -41.07 -11.98 8.05
N ALA A 9 -40.89 -13.25 8.39
CA ALA A 9 -41.73 -13.94 9.35
C ALA A 9 -41.24 -13.61 10.77
N VAL A 10 -41.98 -12.75 11.49
CA VAL A 10 -41.74 -12.51 12.92
C VAL A 10 -42.44 -13.61 13.70
N LEU A 11 -41.66 -14.58 14.22
CA LEU A 11 -42.16 -15.48 15.26
C LEU A 11 -42.32 -14.69 16.55
N ALA A 12 -43.56 -14.46 16.97
CA ALA A 12 -43.88 -13.93 18.28
C ALA A 12 -43.66 -15.01 19.35
N ALA A 13 -42.45 -15.07 19.90
CA ALA A 13 -42.24 -15.70 21.20
C ALA A 13 -42.63 -14.67 22.27
N ALA A 14 -43.70 -14.94 23.01
CA ALA A 14 -44.14 -14.12 24.12
C ALA A 14 -43.13 -14.19 25.27
N GLY A 15 -42.13 -13.32 25.22
CA GLY A 15 -41.33 -12.89 26.35
C GLY A 15 -41.40 -11.37 26.39
N THR A 16 -41.81 -10.79 27.52
CA THR A 16 -41.86 -9.34 27.74
C THR A 16 -40.45 -8.77 27.84
N VAL A 17 -39.76 -8.68 26.71
CA VAL A 17 -38.67 -7.74 26.48
C VAL A 17 -39.30 -6.62 25.66
N SER A 18 -39.29 -5.38 26.17
CA SER A 18 -40.06 -4.28 25.59
C SER A 18 -39.76 -4.11 24.09
N ALA A 19 -40.76 -4.39 23.25
CA ALA A 19 -40.67 -4.24 21.80
C ALA A 19 -40.24 -2.81 21.39
N ASP A 20 -40.57 -1.81 22.22
CA ASP A 20 -40.15 -0.41 22.06
C ASP A 20 -38.63 -0.22 22.13
N ASN A 21 -37.95 -0.90 23.07
CA ASN A 21 -36.50 -0.78 23.24
C ASN A 21 -35.74 -1.44 22.08
N TRP A 22 -36.29 -2.50 21.49
CA TRP A 22 -35.67 -3.18 20.34
C TRP A 22 -35.81 -2.39 19.03
N LEU A 23 -36.99 -1.82 18.77
CA LEU A 23 -37.21 -0.97 17.59
C LEU A 23 -36.39 0.33 17.66
N ASP A 24 -36.26 0.93 18.84
CA ASP A 24 -35.40 2.11 19.05
C ASP A 24 -33.92 1.76 18.90
N GLN A 25 -33.47 0.61 19.43
CA GLN A 25 -32.10 0.13 19.22
C GLN A 25 -31.81 -0.14 17.74
N LEU A 26 -32.75 -0.75 17.01
CA LEU A 26 -32.65 -0.95 15.57
C LEU A 26 -32.60 0.39 14.83
N GLY A 27 -33.53 1.30 15.12
CA GLY A 27 -33.59 2.64 14.52
C GLY A 27 -32.30 3.43 14.74
N ASN A 28 -31.78 3.41 15.97
CA ASN A 28 -30.49 4.02 16.30
C ASN A 28 -29.32 3.34 15.57
N SER A 29 -29.33 2.02 15.44
CA SER A 29 -28.31 1.28 14.67
C SER A 29 -28.31 1.69 13.19
N PHE A 30 -29.48 1.79 12.56
CA PHE A 30 -29.61 2.24 11.17
C PHE A 30 -29.17 3.70 11.00
N LYS A 31 -29.57 4.58 11.91
CA LYS A 31 -29.17 5.99 11.90
C LYS A 31 -27.65 6.15 12.02
N ASN A 32 -27.04 5.44 12.99
CA ASN A 32 -25.59 5.47 13.19
C ASN A 32 -24.85 4.95 11.95
N LYS A 33 -25.30 3.83 11.38
CA LYS A 33 -24.70 3.27 10.15
C LYS A 33 -24.83 4.22 8.96
N GLY A 34 -25.98 4.90 8.82
CA GLY A 34 -26.17 5.94 7.80
C GLY A 34 -25.21 7.11 7.97
N GLN A 35 -24.96 7.55 9.21
CA GLN A 35 -23.98 8.59 9.51
C GLN A 35 -22.54 8.16 9.22
N GLU A 36 -22.17 6.91 9.53
CA GLU A 36 -20.84 6.36 9.20
C GLU A 36 -20.62 6.32 7.69
N ILE A 37 -21.60 5.86 6.92
CA ILE A 37 -21.54 5.82 5.45
C ILE A 37 -21.38 7.24 4.89
N ALA A 38 -22.17 8.19 5.38
CA ALA A 38 -22.06 9.59 4.95
C ALA A 38 -20.70 10.20 5.30
N ALA A 39 -20.17 9.91 6.50
CA ALA A 39 -18.86 10.39 6.94
C ALA A 39 -17.73 9.79 6.08
N CYS A 40 -17.80 8.49 5.80
CA CYS A 40 -16.91 7.78 4.88
C CYS A 40 -16.95 8.36 3.47
N ALA A 41 -18.14 8.56 2.90
CA ALA A 41 -18.30 9.15 1.57
C ALA A 41 -17.67 10.55 1.50
N LYS A 42 -17.96 11.40 2.48
CA LYS A 42 -17.38 12.75 2.57
C LYS A 42 -15.85 12.70 2.68
N ALA A 43 -15.33 11.84 3.57
CA ALA A 43 -13.89 11.65 3.77
C ALA A 43 -13.18 11.12 2.52
N SER A 44 -13.77 10.16 1.83
CA SER A 44 -13.20 9.56 0.61
C SER A 44 -13.06 10.54 -0.55
N SER A 45 -13.81 11.64 -0.55
CA SER A 45 -13.68 12.71 -1.53
C SER A 45 -12.46 13.62 -1.31
N GLN A 46 -11.82 13.52 -0.14
CA GLN A 46 -10.63 14.30 0.19
C GLN A 46 -9.37 13.63 -0.36
N LEU A 47 -8.47 14.43 -0.89
CA LEU A 47 -7.12 14.00 -1.20
C LEU A 47 -6.27 14.02 0.07
N SER A 48 -5.59 12.92 0.36
CA SER A 48 -4.69 12.84 1.50
C SER A 48 -3.58 13.91 1.43
N CYS A 49 -3.15 14.41 2.60
CA CYS A 49 -2.22 15.55 2.74
C CYS A 49 -2.71 16.90 2.15
N ASN A 50 -3.89 16.93 1.52
CA ASN A 50 -4.55 18.10 0.97
C ASN A 50 -6.02 18.15 1.39
N ALA A 51 -6.33 17.56 2.56
CA ALA A 51 -7.67 17.52 3.11
C ALA A 51 -8.16 18.95 3.41
N LYS A 52 -9.44 19.20 3.15
CA LYS A 52 -10.07 20.51 3.42
C LYS A 52 -10.46 20.66 4.89
N TYR A 53 -10.61 19.54 5.60
CA TYR A 53 -10.91 19.49 7.02
C TYR A 53 -10.33 18.23 7.64
N ASP A 54 -10.03 18.30 8.94
CA ASP A 54 -9.49 17.16 9.68
C ASP A 54 -10.55 16.11 9.97
N ILE A 55 -10.12 14.85 9.94
CA ILE A 55 -10.92 13.71 10.38
C ILE A 55 -10.37 13.28 11.74
N PRO A 56 -11.18 13.33 12.82
CA PRO A 56 -10.75 12.90 14.15
C PRO A 56 -10.21 11.47 14.12
N ALA A 57 -9.16 11.14 14.89
CA ALA A 57 -8.52 9.81 14.82
C ALA A 57 -9.48 8.68 15.26
N SER A 58 -10.47 9.02 16.08
CA SER A 58 -11.55 8.13 16.54
C SER A 58 -12.68 7.93 15.52
N SER A 59 -12.71 8.68 14.41
CA SER A 59 -13.78 8.60 13.42
C SER A 59 -13.68 7.33 12.56
N SER A 60 -14.82 6.67 12.33
CA SER A 60 -14.95 5.56 11.37
C SER A 60 -14.66 6.00 9.92
N ALA A 61 -14.72 7.30 9.62
CA ALA A 61 -14.35 7.86 8.32
C ALA A 61 -12.89 7.59 7.94
N ASN A 62 -12.02 7.32 8.92
CA ASN A 62 -10.63 6.89 8.69
C ASN A 62 -10.49 5.52 8.01
N CYS A 63 -11.58 4.75 7.89
CA CYS A 63 -11.62 3.55 7.05
C CYS A 63 -11.72 3.87 5.55
N CYS A 64 -12.05 5.12 5.20
CA CYS A 64 -12.25 5.58 3.83
C CYS A 64 -11.33 6.73 3.43
N PHE A 65 -10.43 7.11 4.32
CA PHE A 65 -9.42 8.15 4.14
C PHE A 65 -8.25 7.88 5.09
N ASN A 66 -7.02 8.01 4.62
CA ASN A 66 -5.85 7.85 5.49
C ASN A 66 -5.61 9.10 6.35
N GLY A 67 -6.26 9.11 7.51
CA GLY A 67 -6.19 10.19 8.48
C GLY A 67 -5.00 10.11 9.43
N ALA A 68 -5.07 10.89 10.50
CA ALA A 68 -4.08 10.84 11.58
C ALA A 68 -4.30 9.59 12.44
N LEU A 69 -3.21 8.97 12.89
CA LEU A 69 -3.28 7.78 13.75
C LEU A 69 -3.73 8.11 15.18
N VAL A 70 -3.40 9.31 15.64
CA VAL A 70 -3.71 9.87 16.97
C VAL A 70 -4.26 11.28 16.82
N ASP A 71 -5.05 11.73 17.80
CA ASP A 71 -5.59 13.09 17.80
C ASP A 71 -4.46 14.14 17.79
N GLY A 72 -4.60 15.15 16.94
CA GLY A 72 -3.56 16.16 16.71
C GLY A 72 -2.34 15.68 15.91
N GLY A 73 -2.31 14.41 15.49
CA GLY A 73 -1.27 13.86 14.63
C GLY A 73 -1.37 14.34 13.18
N LYS A 74 -0.30 14.13 12.41
CA LYS A 74 -0.32 14.36 10.95
C LYS A 74 -1.02 13.20 10.24
N GLN A 75 -1.62 13.50 9.09
CA GLN A 75 -2.21 12.50 8.21
C GLN A 75 -1.14 11.56 7.65
N SER A 76 -1.43 10.26 7.61
CA SER A 76 -0.60 9.23 6.97
C SER A 76 -0.92 9.14 5.47
N GLY A 77 -0.83 10.28 4.79
CA GLY A 77 -1.42 10.49 3.47
C GLY A 77 -0.47 10.40 2.28
N LEU A 78 0.83 10.46 2.51
CA LEU A 78 1.86 10.37 1.48
C LEU A 78 2.30 8.92 1.35
N ILE A 79 2.15 8.35 0.16
CA ILE A 79 2.32 6.92 -0.10
C ILE A 79 3.43 6.73 -1.13
N LEU A 80 4.48 5.99 -0.76
CA LEU A 80 5.70 5.82 -1.56
C LEU A 80 5.81 4.39 -2.08
N SER A 81 5.64 4.17 -3.38
CA SER A 81 5.98 2.88 -3.98
C SER A 81 7.49 2.86 -4.21
N THR A 82 8.21 2.05 -3.43
CA THR A 82 9.67 2.02 -3.47
C THR A 82 10.17 0.74 -4.11
N SER A 83 11.31 0.82 -4.81
CA SER A 83 11.92 -0.35 -5.42
C SER A 83 13.44 -0.22 -5.47
N PHE A 84 14.11 -1.37 -5.48
CA PHE A 84 15.56 -1.50 -5.53
C PHE A 84 16.04 -1.96 -6.90
N TRP A 85 17.17 -1.40 -7.33
CA TRP A 85 18.04 -1.99 -8.34
C TRP A 85 19.31 -2.52 -7.67
N THR A 86 19.31 -3.81 -7.38
CA THR A 86 20.38 -4.47 -6.65
C THR A 86 21.34 -5.17 -7.60
N THR A 87 22.64 -4.88 -7.48
CA THR A 87 23.72 -5.50 -8.27
C THR A 87 24.78 -6.20 -7.43
N THR A 88 24.66 -6.12 -6.10
CA THR A 88 25.71 -6.51 -5.15
C THR A 88 25.22 -7.44 -4.04
N ALA A 89 24.08 -8.12 -4.21
CA ALA A 89 23.64 -9.10 -3.23
C ALA A 89 24.68 -10.23 -3.06
N ALA A 90 24.82 -10.75 -1.85
CA ALA A 90 25.81 -11.79 -1.55
C ALA A 90 25.55 -13.08 -2.34
N ASP A 91 24.28 -13.49 -2.41
CA ASP A 91 23.80 -14.47 -3.38
C ASP A 91 23.26 -13.74 -4.62
N PRO A 92 23.81 -13.98 -5.83
CA PRO A 92 23.34 -13.34 -7.05
C PRO A 92 21.84 -13.52 -7.33
N ALA A 93 21.22 -14.60 -6.87
CA ALA A 93 19.77 -14.82 -7.03
C ALA A 93 18.92 -13.76 -6.31
N ASN A 94 19.48 -13.12 -5.28
CA ASN A 94 18.83 -12.05 -4.51
C ASN A 94 18.95 -10.67 -5.16
N ASN A 95 19.67 -10.54 -6.28
CA ASN A 95 19.58 -9.34 -7.10
C ASN A 95 18.20 -9.21 -7.78
N GLY A 96 17.42 -10.29 -7.84
CA GLY A 96 16.15 -10.35 -8.58
C GLY A 96 16.33 -10.48 -10.09
N PRO A 97 15.24 -10.43 -10.89
CA PRO A 97 15.31 -10.56 -12.34
C PRO A 97 16.22 -9.50 -12.99
N LYS A 98 16.91 -9.87 -14.08
CA LYS A 98 17.87 -9.00 -14.80
C LYS A 98 17.21 -7.77 -15.45
N ASP A 99 15.90 -7.84 -15.64
CA ASP A 99 15.04 -6.92 -16.37
C ASP A 99 13.93 -6.32 -15.48
N SER A 100 14.14 -6.26 -14.16
CA SER A 100 13.18 -5.68 -13.22
C SER A 100 13.88 -5.10 -12.00
N THR A 101 13.32 -4.06 -11.38
CA THR A 101 13.63 -3.72 -9.98
C THR A 101 13.00 -4.77 -9.05
N THR A 102 13.27 -4.69 -7.76
CA THR A 102 12.61 -5.49 -6.71
C THR A 102 11.89 -4.58 -5.74
N ILE A 103 10.88 -5.08 -5.04
CA ILE A 103 10.04 -4.29 -4.14
C ILE A 103 10.83 -3.83 -2.89
N HIS A 104 10.59 -2.60 -2.46
CA HIS A 104 10.88 -2.03 -1.14
C HIS A 104 9.55 -1.43 -0.63
N GLY A 105 9.20 -1.51 0.66
CA GLY A 105 7.83 -1.22 1.10
C GLY A 105 7.55 0.25 1.48
N PHE A 106 6.69 0.47 2.50
CA PHE A 106 5.92 1.73 2.78
C PHE A 106 6.26 2.38 4.16
N ALA A 107 5.43 3.16 4.92
CA ALA A 107 5.88 3.80 6.21
C ALA A 107 4.87 4.19 7.36
N VAL A 108 5.18 3.94 8.68
CA VAL A 108 4.64 4.64 9.93
C VAL A 108 3.74 4.02 11.08
N SER A 109 4.02 2.89 11.79
CA SER A 109 3.45 2.34 13.09
C SER A 109 1.95 1.97 13.35
N GLY A 110 1.69 1.03 14.31
CA GLY A 110 0.51 1.04 15.22
C GLY A 110 -0.54 -0.11 15.25
N ILE A 111 -0.35 -1.22 14.53
CA ILE A 111 -1.29 -2.37 14.37
C ILE A 111 -0.60 -3.65 14.88
N PRO A 112 -1.32 -4.74 15.26
CA PRO A 112 -0.67 -5.98 15.69
C PRO A 112 0.45 -6.39 14.76
N GLU A 113 1.63 -6.58 15.35
CA GLU A 113 2.81 -7.01 14.63
C GLU A 113 2.62 -8.44 14.13
N TYR A 114 3.05 -8.69 12.90
CA TYR A 114 3.15 -10.04 12.34
C TYR A 114 4.62 -10.42 12.23
N THR A 115 4.94 -11.68 12.49
CA THR A 115 6.24 -12.21 12.10
C THR A 115 6.30 -12.45 10.59
N GLY A 116 7.50 -12.49 10.04
CA GLY A 116 7.71 -12.82 8.63
C GLY A 116 7.07 -14.15 8.22
N ALA A 117 7.14 -15.16 9.11
CA ALA A 117 6.53 -16.46 8.89
C ALA A 117 4.99 -16.39 8.82
N GLN A 118 4.35 -15.63 9.71
CA GLN A 118 2.89 -15.45 9.68
C GLN A 118 2.44 -14.76 8.40
N ILE A 119 3.20 -13.77 7.92
CA ILE A 119 2.91 -13.09 6.65
C ILE A 119 3.00 -14.07 5.48
N VAL A 120 4.06 -14.89 5.43
CA VAL A 120 4.25 -15.94 4.43
C VAL A 120 3.09 -16.93 4.45
N ASP A 121 2.67 -17.38 5.63
CA ASP A 121 1.58 -18.33 5.80
C ASP A 121 0.23 -17.75 5.35
N VAL A 122 -0.05 -16.48 5.67
CA VAL A 122 -1.24 -15.77 5.21
C VAL A 122 -1.28 -15.71 3.69
N MET A 123 -0.18 -15.31 3.04
CA MET A 123 -0.11 -15.29 1.58
C MET A 123 -0.26 -16.69 0.98
N ALA A 124 0.48 -17.68 1.48
CA ALA A 124 0.41 -19.05 0.98
C ALA A 124 -1.00 -19.66 1.11
N LYS A 125 -1.71 -19.34 2.19
CA LYS A 125 -3.04 -19.87 2.46
C LYS A 125 -4.13 -19.22 1.59
N TYR A 126 -4.09 -17.90 1.43
CA TYR A 126 -5.20 -17.15 0.82
C TYR A 126 -4.90 -16.57 -0.57
N ASP A 127 -3.64 -16.51 -0.98
CA ASP A 127 -3.20 -16.04 -2.29
C ASP A 127 -1.85 -16.64 -2.74
N PRO A 128 -1.83 -17.91 -3.15
CA PRO A 128 -0.60 -18.58 -3.59
C PRO A 128 0.10 -17.87 -4.77
N ALA A 129 -0.66 -17.16 -5.61
CA ALA A 129 -0.11 -16.41 -6.73
C ALA A 129 0.66 -15.17 -6.25
N LEU A 130 0.12 -14.43 -5.28
CA LEU A 130 0.84 -13.36 -4.60
C LEU A 130 2.11 -13.88 -3.93
N LYS A 131 2.03 -15.02 -3.23
CA LYS A 131 3.21 -15.62 -2.61
C LYS A 131 4.31 -15.91 -3.65
N ALA A 132 3.96 -16.53 -4.78
CA ALA A 132 4.91 -16.77 -5.87
C ALA A 132 5.45 -15.47 -6.49
N TYR A 133 4.63 -14.43 -6.56
CA TYR A 133 5.06 -13.10 -7.00
C TYR A 133 6.10 -12.50 -6.06
N TYR A 134 5.87 -12.58 -4.75
CA TYR A 134 6.80 -12.13 -3.72
C TYR A 134 8.10 -12.95 -3.72
N ASP A 135 8.02 -14.26 -3.90
CA ASP A 135 9.20 -15.12 -4.05
C ASP A 135 10.07 -14.69 -5.24
N LYS A 136 9.46 -14.13 -6.29
CA LYS A 136 10.17 -13.64 -7.47
C LYS A 136 10.71 -12.21 -7.32
N TYR A 137 9.90 -11.28 -6.82
CA TYR A 137 10.17 -9.84 -6.91
C TYR A 137 10.47 -9.15 -5.57
N PHE A 138 10.23 -9.79 -4.43
CA PHE A 138 10.55 -9.27 -3.10
C PHE A 138 11.82 -9.96 -2.60
N LYS A 139 12.97 -9.32 -2.82
CA LYS A 139 14.29 -9.88 -2.52
C LYS A 139 14.97 -9.07 -1.42
N ASP A 140 15.46 -9.79 -0.41
CA ASP A 140 16.35 -9.23 0.60
C ASP A 140 17.82 -9.45 0.19
N LEU A 141 18.67 -8.46 0.46
CA LEU A 141 20.10 -8.49 0.11
C LEU A 141 20.85 -9.68 0.74
N ASN A 142 20.42 -10.10 1.92
CA ASN A 142 21.02 -11.18 2.71
C ASN A 142 20.24 -12.50 2.57
N GLY A 143 19.16 -12.51 1.78
CA GLY A 143 18.31 -13.68 1.57
C GLY A 143 17.26 -13.94 2.64
N ASP A 144 17.09 -13.04 3.62
CA ASP A 144 16.07 -13.18 4.67
C ASP A 144 14.78 -12.44 4.31
N ALA A 145 14.09 -12.94 3.29
CA ALA A 145 12.83 -12.37 2.83
C ALA A 145 11.73 -12.32 3.92
N PRO A 146 11.57 -13.32 4.81
CA PRO A 146 10.61 -13.23 5.92
C PRO A 146 10.87 -12.06 6.86
N SER A 147 12.11 -11.88 7.35
CA SER A 147 12.43 -10.75 8.22
C SER A 147 12.24 -9.40 7.51
N PHE A 148 12.47 -9.35 6.19
CA PHE A 148 12.21 -8.15 5.42
C PHE A 148 10.70 -7.89 5.26
N LEU A 149 9.87 -8.92 5.01
CA LEU A 149 8.40 -8.78 5.00
C LEU A 149 7.87 -8.27 6.34
N GLU A 150 8.41 -8.77 7.45
CA GLU A 150 8.11 -8.32 8.81
C GLU A 150 8.43 -6.84 8.99
N HIS A 151 9.63 -6.42 8.60
CA HIS A 151 10.02 -5.01 8.60
C HIS A 151 9.03 -4.15 7.82
N GLU A 152 8.73 -4.58 6.60
CA GLU A 152 7.85 -3.86 5.68
C GLU A 152 6.39 -3.85 6.11
N TYR A 153 5.92 -4.79 6.95
CA TYR A 153 4.57 -4.69 7.49
C TYR A 153 4.57 -3.89 8.80
N ASN A 154 5.37 -4.28 9.79
CA ASN A 154 5.29 -3.76 11.15
C ASN A 154 5.67 -2.29 11.24
N LYS A 155 6.67 -1.86 10.45
CA LYS A 155 7.13 -0.47 10.44
C LYS A 155 6.25 0.42 9.58
N HIS A 156 5.46 -0.15 8.67
CA HIS A 156 5.16 0.49 7.39
C HIS A 156 3.73 0.25 6.85
N GLY A 157 3.16 -0.94 7.03
CA GLY A 157 1.76 -1.22 6.73
C GLY A 157 0.80 -0.84 7.87
N THR A 158 1.29 -0.83 9.10
CA THR A 158 0.52 -0.57 10.33
C THR A 158 -0.09 0.84 10.44
N CYS A 159 0.25 1.69 9.49
CA CYS A 159 0.28 3.15 9.51
C CYS A 159 -0.90 3.75 8.77
N TYR A 160 -1.56 2.91 7.99
CA TYR A 160 -2.70 3.24 7.18
C TYR A 160 -3.95 2.97 8.00
N THR A 161 -4.66 4.04 8.37
CA THR A 161 -5.92 3.89 9.10
C THR A 161 -6.92 3.02 8.34
N THR A 162 -6.88 3.09 7.01
CA THR A 162 -7.74 2.31 6.10
C THR A 162 -7.38 0.81 6.05
N MET A 163 -6.20 0.44 6.57
CA MET A 163 -5.73 -0.95 6.70
C MET A 163 -5.95 -1.54 8.09
N ARG A 164 -6.58 -0.81 9.02
CA ARG A 164 -6.89 -1.37 10.34
C ARG A 164 -7.83 -2.57 10.21
N PRO A 165 -7.70 -3.61 11.05
CA PRO A 165 -8.61 -4.76 11.02
C PRO A 165 -10.09 -4.34 11.12
N SER A 166 -10.41 -3.35 11.96
CA SER A 166 -11.77 -2.83 12.09
C SER A 166 -12.36 -2.23 10.81
N CYS A 167 -11.51 -1.82 9.87
CA CYS A 167 -11.90 -1.27 8.57
C CYS A 167 -12.06 -2.35 7.48
N GLN A 168 -11.62 -3.58 7.74
CA GLN A 168 -11.71 -4.67 6.77
C GLN A 168 -13.11 -5.30 6.79
N PRO A 169 -13.57 -5.90 5.67
CA PRO A 169 -14.84 -6.63 5.65
C PRO A 169 -14.81 -7.83 6.59
N LYS A 170 -15.95 -8.11 7.24
CA LYS A 170 -16.17 -9.35 8.00
C LYS A 170 -16.51 -10.47 7.02
N LEU A 171 -15.55 -11.36 6.76
CA LEU A 171 -15.70 -12.49 5.85
C LEU A 171 -15.64 -13.81 6.63
N PRO A 172 -16.40 -14.85 6.25
CA PRO A 172 -16.46 -16.10 7.01
C PRO A 172 -15.19 -16.96 6.88
N TRP A 173 -14.32 -16.66 5.93
CA TRP A 173 -13.18 -17.50 5.54
C TRP A 173 -11.81 -16.89 5.85
N ILE A 174 -11.75 -15.64 6.31
CA ILE A 174 -10.51 -14.94 6.65
C ILE A 174 -10.75 -13.95 7.77
N SER A 175 -9.80 -13.85 8.71
CA SER A 175 -9.87 -12.86 9.78
C SER A 175 -9.71 -11.45 9.19
N GLN A 176 -10.30 -10.44 9.83
CA GLN A 176 -10.09 -9.06 9.40
C GLN A 176 -8.61 -8.63 9.47
N ALA A 177 -7.83 -9.22 10.38
CA ALA A 177 -6.41 -8.95 10.52
C ALA A 177 -5.60 -9.57 9.37
N ASP A 178 -5.84 -10.85 9.06
CA ASP A 178 -5.20 -11.54 7.93
C ASP A 178 -5.55 -10.83 6.61
N PHE A 179 -6.80 -10.37 6.46
CA PHE A 179 -7.25 -9.65 5.27
C PHE A 179 -6.53 -8.30 5.11
N ALA A 180 -6.28 -7.58 6.21
CA ALA A 180 -5.51 -6.35 6.20
C ALA A 180 -4.06 -6.58 5.74
N VAL A 181 -3.38 -7.57 6.33
CA VAL A 181 -2.01 -7.97 5.96
C VAL A 181 -1.95 -8.37 4.49
N LEU A 182 -2.86 -9.25 4.07
CA LEU A 182 -2.89 -9.78 2.72
C LEU A 182 -3.07 -8.66 1.69
N ASN A 183 -4.01 -7.74 1.93
CA ASN A 183 -4.25 -6.66 0.98
C ASN A 183 -3.17 -5.58 0.98
N TYR A 184 -2.49 -5.35 2.10
CA TYR A 184 -1.30 -4.51 2.10
C TYR A 184 -0.28 -5.00 1.08
N PHE A 185 0.08 -6.29 1.12
CA PHE A 185 1.02 -6.87 0.16
C PHE A 185 0.46 -6.95 -1.27
N ARG A 186 -0.84 -7.19 -1.45
CA ARG A 186 -1.46 -7.09 -2.79
C ARG A 186 -1.31 -5.69 -3.37
N GLN A 187 -1.55 -4.65 -2.56
CA GLN A 187 -1.48 -3.29 -3.04
C GLN A 187 -0.05 -2.90 -3.43
N ILE A 188 0.94 -3.33 -2.65
CA ILE A 188 2.35 -3.16 -3.00
C ILE A 188 2.64 -3.83 -4.35
N ALA A 189 2.27 -5.10 -4.51
CA ALA A 189 2.49 -5.83 -5.76
C ALA A 189 1.80 -5.16 -6.95
N HIS A 190 0.57 -4.68 -6.77
CA HIS A 190 -0.19 -3.96 -7.77
C HIS A 190 0.52 -2.67 -8.20
N LYS A 191 0.91 -1.82 -7.24
CA LYS A 191 1.63 -0.56 -7.54
C LYS A 191 3.00 -0.78 -8.15
N PHE A 192 3.70 -1.83 -7.72
CA PHE A 192 4.96 -2.22 -8.33
C PHE A 192 4.77 -2.67 -9.79
N ALA A 193 3.71 -3.43 -10.10
CA ALA A 193 3.41 -3.88 -11.46
C ALA A 193 2.94 -2.74 -12.39
N GLU A 194 2.25 -1.73 -11.87
CA GLU A 194 1.82 -0.54 -12.64
C GLU A 194 3.01 0.34 -13.08
N LEU A 195 4.13 0.30 -12.36
CA LEU A 195 5.31 1.14 -12.61
C LEU A 195 6.56 0.28 -12.85
N PRO A 196 6.63 -0.46 -13.99
CA PRO A 196 7.75 -1.32 -14.33
C PRO A 196 8.98 -0.47 -14.69
N THR A 197 9.71 -0.03 -13.68
CA THR A 197 10.80 0.96 -13.77
C THR A 197 11.83 0.59 -14.84
N TYR A 198 12.20 -0.70 -14.95
CA TYR A 198 13.12 -1.16 -15.98
C TYR A 198 12.59 -0.89 -17.39
N ASP A 199 11.34 -1.25 -17.67
CA ASP A 199 10.72 -1.08 -18.99
C ASP A 199 10.55 0.39 -19.35
N ILE A 200 10.20 1.23 -18.37
CA ILE A 200 10.09 2.69 -18.54
C ILE A 200 11.45 3.27 -18.96
N LEU A 201 12.52 2.95 -18.23
CA LEU A 201 13.86 3.43 -18.54
C LEU A 201 14.35 2.89 -19.90
N LYS A 202 14.11 1.61 -20.17
CA LYS A 202 14.47 0.97 -21.44
C LYS A 202 13.77 1.62 -22.63
N ALA A 203 12.50 2.00 -22.50
CA ALA A 203 11.76 2.71 -23.54
C ALA A 203 12.38 4.07 -23.87
N ALA A 204 13.00 4.73 -22.89
CA ALA A 204 13.78 5.95 -23.06
C ALA A 204 15.24 5.72 -23.50
N GLY A 205 15.64 4.47 -23.80
CA GLY A 205 17.02 4.12 -24.18
C GLY A 205 18.00 4.06 -23.00
N ILE A 206 17.52 4.15 -21.76
CA ILE A 206 18.31 4.05 -20.53
C ILE A 206 18.32 2.59 -20.10
N VAL A 207 19.37 1.85 -20.50
CA VAL A 207 19.52 0.42 -20.21
C VAL A 207 20.75 0.16 -19.34
N PRO A 208 20.77 -0.94 -18.57
CA PRO A 208 21.96 -1.27 -17.79
C PRO A 208 23.18 -1.49 -18.68
N ASP A 209 24.30 -0.85 -18.37
CA ASP A 209 25.55 -0.93 -19.13
C ASP A 209 26.73 -0.63 -18.19
N ALA A 210 27.78 -1.45 -18.26
CA ALA A 210 28.93 -1.32 -17.37
C ALA A 210 29.79 -0.08 -17.65
N ASN A 211 29.72 0.48 -18.86
CA ASN A 211 30.61 1.52 -19.36
C ASN A 211 29.89 2.84 -19.66
N LYS A 212 28.56 2.84 -19.77
CA LYS A 212 27.78 4.07 -20.01
C LYS A 212 27.44 4.79 -18.71
N THR A 213 27.27 6.09 -18.84
CA THR A 213 26.71 6.95 -17.79
C THR A 213 25.48 7.67 -18.33
N TYR A 214 24.58 8.05 -17.43
CA TYR A 214 23.35 8.76 -17.74
C TYR A 214 23.28 10.06 -16.94
N GLN A 215 22.52 11.03 -17.44
CA GLN A 215 22.23 12.23 -16.67
C GLN A 215 21.02 11.96 -15.77
N LEU A 216 21.09 12.40 -14.51
CA LEU A 216 19.98 12.27 -13.56
C LEU A 216 18.69 12.93 -14.11
N ALA A 217 18.82 14.06 -14.80
CA ALA A 217 17.70 14.76 -15.41
C ALA A 217 16.96 13.89 -16.45
N ASP A 218 17.68 13.14 -17.27
CA ASP A 218 17.09 12.27 -18.30
C ASP A 218 16.37 11.07 -17.66
N VAL A 219 16.99 10.48 -16.63
CA VAL A 219 16.37 9.40 -15.83
C VAL A 219 15.07 9.90 -15.19
N GLN A 220 15.11 11.03 -14.49
CA GLN A 220 13.93 11.58 -13.84
C GLN A 220 12.85 12.01 -14.85
N ALA A 221 13.23 12.51 -16.03
CA ALA A 221 12.29 12.86 -17.09
C ALA A 221 11.54 11.63 -17.61
N ALA A 222 12.25 10.54 -17.92
CA ALA A 222 11.65 9.30 -18.39
C ALA A 222 10.66 8.71 -17.35
N LEU A 223 11.06 8.69 -16.08
CA LEU A 223 10.18 8.19 -15.02
C LEU A 223 8.99 9.12 -14.74
N LYS A 224 9.19 10.44 -14.85
CA LYS A 224 8.13 11.43 -14.71
C LYS A 224 7.09 11.29 -15.82
N GLU A 225 7.50 11.02 -17.05
CA GLU A 225 6.59 10.81 -18.17
C GLU A 225 5.63 9.65 -17.91
N ALA A 226 6.13 8.55 -17.34
CA ALA A 226 5.30 7.39 -16.99
C ALA A 226 4.45 7.61 -15.72
N HIS A 227 5.02 8.21 -14.68
CA HIS A 227 4.35 8.38 -13.38
C HIS A 227 3.41 9.59 -13.34
N GLY A 228 3.72 10.67 -14.07
CA GLY A 228 3.02 11.95 -14.03
C GLY A 228 3.60 12.97 -13.03
N ALA A 229 4.55 12.57 -12.20
CA ALA A 229 5.28 13.44 -11.27
C ALA A 229 6.73 12.97 -11.11
N THR A 230 7.64 13.86 -10.70
CA THR A 230 9.08 13.52 -10.61
C THR A 230 9.34 12.60 -9.42
N PRO A 231 9.80 11.34 -9.63
CA PRO A 231 10.14 10.46 -8.52
C PRO A 231 11.51 10.78 -7.92
N PHE A 232 11.77 10.19 -6.76
CA PHE A 232 13.12 10.12 -6.20
C PHE A 232 13.92 9.02 -6.91
N VAL A 233 15.17 9.32 -7.24
CA VAL A 233 16.16 8.36 -7.71
C VAL A 233 17.32 8.35 -6.73
N GLY A 234 17.66 7.18 -6.20
CA GLY A 234 18.77 6.99 -5.27
C GLY A 234 19.98 6.37 -5.95
N CYS A 235 21.16 6.83 -5.52
CA CYS A 235 22.43 6.23 -5.84
C CYS A 235 23.21 5.88 -4.57
N ASN A 236 24.03 4.85 -4.66
CA ASN A 236 25.05 4.58 -3.66
C ASN A 236 26.19 5.61 -3.73
N LYS A 237 27.16 5.51 -2.82
CA LYS A 237 28.31 6.44 -2.72
C LYS A 237 29.20 6.50 -3.98
N LYS A 238 29.10 5.52 -4.89
CA LYS A 238 29.85 5.46 -6.15
C LYS A 238 29.09 6.07 -7.34
N GLY A 239 27.89 6.63 -7.09
CA GLY A 239 27.03 7.17 -8.15
C GLY A 239 26.33 6.07 -8.97
N GLU A 240 26.17 4.88 -8.40
CA GLU A 240 25.46 3.75 -9.02
C GLU A 240 24.00 3.78 -8.55
N MET A 241 23.07 3.89 -9.50
CA MET A 241 21.64 3.95 -9.26
C MET A 241 21.13 2.65 -8.63
N ASN A 242 20.41 2.78 -7.51
CA ASN A 242 19.98 1.63 -6.70
C ASN A 242 18.56 1.74 -6.14
N GLU A 243 17.91 2.91 -6.18
CA GLU A 243 16.58 3.10 -5.57
C GLU A 243 15.67 4.00 -6.41
N PHE A 244 14.37 3.70 -6.40
CA PHE A 244 13.34 4.49 -7.08
C PHE A 244 12.10 4.59 -6.20
N TRP A 245 11.67 5.80 -5.85
CA TRP A 245 10.49 6.02 -5.02
C TRP A 245 9.48 6.89 -5.76
N TYR A 246 8.29 6.33 -5.98
CA TYR A 246 7.16 7.02 -6.61
C TYR A 246 6.17 7.47 -5.55
N PHE A 247 5.95 8.79 -5.50
CA PHE A 247 5.12 9.42 -4.48
C PHE A 247 3.70 9.59 -4.98
N ASN A 248 2.75 9.30 -4.09
CA ASN A 248 1.34 9.47 -4.37
C ASN A 248 0.61 10.04 -3.15
N PHE A 249 -0.38 10.88 -3.42
CA PHE A 249 -1.50 11.07 -2.51
C PHE A 249 -2.63 10.10 -2.90
N VAL A 250 -3.59 9.89 -2.01
CA VAL A 250 -4.70 8.97 -2.23
C VAL A 250 -6.02 9.62 -1.85
N GLN A 251 -7.00 9.47 -2.73
CA GLN A 251 -8.42 9.66 -2.45
C GLN A 251 -9.06 8.31 -2.17
N GLY A 252 -9.69 8.14 -1.01
CA GLY A 252 -10.24 6.86 -0.58
C GLY A 252 -9.28 6.03 0.27
N SER A 253 -9.45 4.70 0.23
CA SER A 253 -8.61 3.75 0.96
C SER A 253 -7.31 3.42 0.23
N VAL A 254 -6.30 2.89 0.93
CA VAL A 254 -5.04 2.47 0.27
C VAL A 254 -5.29 1.37 -0.76
N ASN A 255 -6.17 0.40 -0.51
CA ASN A 255 -6.39 -0.72 -1.43
C ASN A 255 -7.24 -0.40 -2.66
N PHE A 256 -8.19 0.53 -2.52
CA PHE A 256 -9.24 0.75 -3.54
C PHE A 256 -9.40 2.22 -3.93
N GLY A 257 -8.54 3.08 -3.39
CA GLY A 257 -8.55 4.50 -3.65
C GLY A 257 -7.89 4.87 -4.97
N ARG A 258 -8.12 6.11 -5.38
CA ARG A 258 -7.45 6.71 -6.52
C ARG A 258 -6.13 7.32 -6.05
N TYR A 259 -5.05 6.82 -6.63
CA TYR A 259 -3.71 7.34 -6.40
C TYR A 259 -3.49 8.53 -7.33
N GLU A 260 -3.05 9.65 -6.75
CA GLU A 260 -2.63 10.84 -7.48
C GLU A 260 -1.12 10.97 -7.39
N PRO A 261 -0.39 10.84 -8.52
CA PRO A 261 1.03 11.10 -8.59
C PRO A 261 1.38 12.47 -8.02
N THR A 262 2.39 12.54 -7.17
CA THR A 262 2.86 13.79 -6.57
C THR A 262 4.38 13.90 -6.65
N GLU A 263 4.88 15.12 -6.66
CA GLU A 263 6.31 15.41 -6.76
C GLU A 263 7.04 14.85 -5.53
N SER A 264 8.25 14.33 -5.75
CA SER A 264 9.08 13.84 -4.66
C SER A 264 9.28 14.90 -3.58
N THR A 265 9.04 14.51 -2.32
CA THR A 265 9.35 15.36 -1.15
C THR A 265 10.82 15.27 -0.74
N THR A 266 11.59 14.40 -1.39
CA THR A 266 12.99 14.11 -1.06
C THR A 266 13.88 14.35 -2.29
N LYS A 267 15.03 15.01 -2.09
CA LYS A 267 16.01 15.21 -3.16
C LYS A 267 16.74 13.91 -3.48
N SER A 268 17.05 13.68 -4.75
CA SER A 268 17.88 12.56 -5.19
C SER A 268 19.23 12.54 -4.46
N THR A 269 19.74 11.34 -4.19
CA THR A 269 21.11 11.13 -3.69
C THR A 269 22.12 10.94 -4.83
N CYS A 270 21.67 10.93 -6.09
CA CYS A 270 22.54 10.75 -7.24
C CYS A 270 23.30 12.04 -7.61
N PRO A 271 24.55 11.91 -8.10
CA PRO A 271 25.22 12.99 -8.82
C PRO A 271 24.52 13.31 -10.15
N ALA A 272 24.89 14.43 -10.78
CA ALA A 272 24.33 14.84 -12.07
C ALA A 272 24.54 13.81 -13.18
N THR A 273 25.68 13.10 -13.14
CA THR A 273 26.04 11.99 -14.03
C THR A 273 26.20 10.72 -13.21
N LEU A 274 25.42 9.69 -13.51
CA LEU A 274 25.29 8.46 -12.74
C LEU A 274 25.51 7.20 -13.59
N LYS A 275 25.66 6.05 -12.93
CA LYS A 275 25.80 4.73 -13.55
C LYS A 275 24.54 3.90 -13.34
N TYR A 276 24.14 3.16 -14.37
CA TYR A 276 23.12 2.12 -14.28
C TYR A 276 23.75 0.78 -14.63
N LEU A 277 24.20 0.05 -13.62
CA LEU A 277 25.00 -1.16 -13.82
C LEU A 277 24.12 -2.37 -14.13
N PRO A 278 24.55 -3.29 -15.02
CA PRO A 278 23.85 -4.56 -15.23
C PRO A 278 23.90 -5.41 -13.96
N LYS A 279 22.83 -6.16 -13.71
CA LYS A 279 22.85 -7.21 -12.70
C LYS A 279 23.74 -8.37 -13.20
N PRO A 280 24.58 -8.96 -12.32
CA PRO A 280 25.45 -10.07 -12.69
C PRO A 280 24.66 -11.29 -13.20
#